data_AF-A0A2S9GIN5-F1
#
_entry.id   AF-A0A2S9GIN5-F1
#
_cell.length_a   1.000
_cell.length_b   1.000
_cell.length_c   1.000
_cell.angle_alpha   90.00
_cell.angle_beta   90.00
_cell.angle_gamma   90.00
#
_symmetry.space_group_name_H-M   'P 1'
#
loop_
_entity.id
_entity.type
_entity.pdbx_description
1 polymer ?
#
loop_
_entity_poly.entity_id
_entity_poly.type
_entity_poly.pdbx_seq_one_letter_code
_entity_poly.pdbx_strand_id
1 'polypeptide(L)'
;KEELFDSVWGGRFVGEAALTSRIKAARRALGDNGESQRYIRTGRGRGYQFVGNLRLDSSAQPAPEPEPEVPRQHIAFTRGADGVR
;
A
#
# COMPACT_ATOMS: atom_id res chain seq x y z
N LYS A 1 3.14 -10.77 6.18
CA LYS A 1 3.62 -9.36 6.13
C LYS A 1 4.24 -9.05 4.77
N GLU A 2 5.17 -9.88 4.29
CA GLU A 2 5.74 -9.80 2.94
C GLU A 2 4.66 -9.74 1.85
N GLU A 3 3.65 -10.61 1.95
CA GLU A 3 2.47 -10.57 1.07
C GLU A 3 1.80 -9.17 0.97
N LEU A 4 1.74 -8.41 2.07
CA LEU A 4 1.18 -7.05 2.03
C LEU A 4 2.10 -6.06 1.33
N PHE A 5 3.42 -6.26 1.41
CA PHE A 5 4.37 -5.44 0.65
C PHE A 5 4.27 -5.76 -0.85
N ASP A 6 4.21 -7.04 -1.20
CA ASP A 6 4.15 -7.48 -2.58
C ASP A 6 2.84 -7.08 -3.26
N SER A 7 1.70 -7.37 -2.62
CA SER A 7 0.37 -7.11 -3.19
C SER A 7 0.00 -5.62 -3.27
N VAL A 8 0.35 -4.81 -2.27
CA VAL A 8 -0.06 -3.40 -2.21
C VAL A 8 0.94 -2.49 -2.91
N TRP A 9 2.24 -2.81 -2.87
CA TRP A 9 3.29 -1.95 -3.43
C TRP A 9 4.01 -2.53 -4.66
N GLY A 10 3.68 -3.75 -5.09
CA GLY A 10 4.18 -4.32 -6.35
C GLY A 10 5.69 -4.49 -6.36
N GLY A 11 6.28 -4.95 -5.25
CA GLY A 11 7.72 -5.17 -5.14
C GLY A 11 8.57 -3.93 -4.86
N ARG A 12 7.97 -2.74 -4.68
CA ARG A 12 8.72 -1.57 -4.18
C ARG A 12 9.19 -1.81 -2.75
N PHE A 13 10.45 -1.49 -2.46
CA PHE A 13 10.99 -1.66 -1.12
C PHE A 13 10.41 -0.59 -0.18
N VAL A 14 9.50 -1.00 0.70
CA VAL A 14 8.85 -0.12 1.68
C VAL A 14 9.23 -0.60 3.07
N GLY A 15 9.67 0.33 3.93
CA GLY A 15 10.07 0.00 5.30
C GLY A 15 8.90 -0.39 6.20
N GLU A 16 9.19 -1.12 7.28
CA GLU A 16 8.21 -1.54 8.28
C GLU A 16 7.46 -0.37 8.95
N ALA A 17 8.13 0.77 9.15
CA ALA A 17 7.51 1.97 9.69
C ALA A 17 6.36 2.47 8.80
N ALA A 18 6.54 2.43 7.49
CA ALA A 18 5.52 2.84 6.53
C ALA A 18 4.33 1.86 6.53
N LEU A 19 4.58 0.55 6.57
CA LEU A 19 3.51 -0.44 6.73
C LEU A 19 2.72 -0.20 8.02
N THR A 20 3.41 0.00 9.14
CA THR A 20 2.77 0.24 10.44
C THR A 20 1.90 1.50 10.43
N SER A 21 2.37 2.56 9.76
CA SER A 21 1.59 3.80 9.58
C SER A 21 0.32 3.55 8.76
N ARG A 22 0.40 2.79 7.66
CA ARG A 22 -0.78 2.44 6.85
C ARG A 22 -1.77 1.55 7.59
N ILE A 23 -1.30 0.60 8.38
CA ILE A 23 -2.19 -0.21 9.24
C ILE A 23 -2.89 0.65 10.29
N LYS A 24 -2.19 1.62 10.91
CA LYS A 24 -2.81 2.58 11.84
C LYS A 24 -3.90 3.41 11.16
N ALA A 25 -3.63 3.91 9.95
CA ALA A 25 -4.62 4.66 9.18
C ALA A 25 -5.84 3.80 8.82
N ALA A 26 -5.63 2.57 8.35
CA ALA A 26 -6.71 1.63 8.04
C ALA A 26 -7.57 1.30 9.26
N ARG A 27 -6.94 1.02 10.42
CA ARG A 27 -7.66 0.83 11.69
C ARG A 27 -8.54 2.02 12.03
N ARG A 28 -7.99 3.24 11.95
CA ARG A 28 -8.75 4.47 12.23
C ARG A 28 -9.95 4.63 11.30
N ALA A 29 -9.78 4.37 10.01
CA ALA A 29 -10.87 4.44 9.02
C ALA A 29 -12.00 3.44 9.32
N LEU A 30 -11.66 2.27 9.87
CA LEU A 30 -12.60 1.22 10.29
C LEU A 30 -13.18 1.42 11.70
N GLY A 31 -12.77 2.47 12.42
CA GLY A 31 -13.10 2.62 13.85
C GLY A 31 -12.52 1.49 14.73
N ASP A 32 -11.42 0.87 14.29
CA ASP A 32 -10.66 -0.14 15.02
C ASP A 32 -9.43 0.49 15.69
N ASN A 33 -8.85 -0.23 16.64
CA ASN A 33 -7.58 0.15 17.26
C ASN A 33 -6.73 -1.09 17.59
N GLY A 34 -5.54 -0.86 18.16
CA GLY A 34 -4.59 -1.93 18.49
C GLY A 34 -5.00 -2.81 19.68
N GLU A 35 -5.96 -2.38 20.48
CA GLU A 35 -6.47 -3.12 21.65
C GLU A 35 -7.69 -3.96 21.26
N SER A 36 -8.67 -3.33 20.59
CA SER A 36 -9.92 -3.98 20.17
C SER A 36 -9.71 -4.97 19.04
N GLN A 37 -8.84 -4.64 18.07
CA GLN A 37 -8.49 -5.46 16.90
C GLN A 37 -9.69 -6.18 16.25
N ARG A 38 -10.83 -5.48 16.12
CA ARG A 38 -12.10 -6.04 15.64
C ARG A 38 -12.05 -6.37 14.15
N TYR A 39 -11.22 -5.66 13.40
CA TYR A 39 -11.09 -5.80 11.96
C TYR A 39 -9.69 -6.21 11.55
N ILE A 40 -8.64 -5.62 12.15
CA ILE A 40 -7.26 -5.93 11.80
C ILE A 40 -6.53 -6.49 13.02
N ARG A 41 -6.28 -7.80 13.02
CA ARG A 41 -5.52 -8.51 14.06
C ARG A 41 -4.01 -8.47 13.77
N THR A 42 -3.20 -8.26 14.81
CA THR A 42 -1.74 -8.34 14.73
C THR A 42 -1.25 -9.69 15.26
N GLY A 43 -0.64 -10.50 14.40
CA GLY A 43 0.06 -11.72 14.79
C GLY A 43 1.56 -11.45 14.98
N ARG A 44 2.07 -11.56 16.21
CA ARG A 44 3.50 -11.40 16.50
C ARG A 44 4.33 -12.35 15.62
N GLY A 45 5.34 -11.81 14.96
CA GLY A 45 6.21 -12.58 14.05
C GLY A 45 5.59 -12.99 12.70
N ARG A 46 4.31 -12.70 12.45
CA ARG A 46 3.61 -13.11 11.20
C ARG A 46 3.10 -11.92 10.38
N GLY A 47 2.63 -10.87 11.06
CA GLY A 47 2.12 -9.64 10.45
C GLY A 47 0.68 -9.34 10.85
N TYR A 48 -0.18 -9.08 9.86
CA TYR A 48 -1.55 -8.62 10.07
C TYR A 48 -2.54 -9.53 9.36
N GLN A 49 -3.74 -9.63 9.91
CA GLN A 49 -4.84 -10.38 9.34
C GLN A 49 -6.12 -9.56 9.41
N PHE A 50 -6.86 -9.48 8.30
CA PHE A 50 -8.20 -8.94 8.30
C PHE A 50 -9.20 -10.02 8.76
N VAL A 51 -10.01 -9.69 9.76
CA VAL A 51 -10.99 -10.60 10.39
C VAL A 51 -12.42 -10.03 10.39
N GLY A 52 -12.63 -8.93 9.66
CA GLY A 52 -13.96 -8.34 9.52
C GLY A 52 -14.88 -9.21 8.66
N ASN A 53 -16.17 -9.15 8.94
CA ASN A 53 -17.18 -9.77 8.08
C ASN A 53 -17.29 -8.99 6.77
N LEU A 54 -17.01 -9.67 5.66
CA LEU A 54 -17.18 -9.13 4.31
C LEU A 54 -18.60 -9.42 3.81
N ARG A 55 -19.28 -8.42 3.27
CA ARG A 55 -20.47 -8.62 2.43
C ARG A 55 -20.03 -8.40 0.98
N LEU A 56 -20.20 -9.43 0.15
CA LEU A 56 -19.96 -9.34 -1.28
C LEU A 56 -21.19 -8.70 -1.92
N ASP A 57 -21.07 -7.42 -2.25
CA ASP A 57 -22.08 -6.76 -3.08
C ASP A 57 -21.86 -7.21 -4.53
N SER A 58 -22.72 -8.12 -5.00
CA SER A 58 -22.67 -8.70 -6.36
C SER A 58 -22.93 -7.69 -7.49
N SER A 59 -23.20 -6.42 -7.16
CA SER A 59 -23.42 -5.34 -8.13
C SER A 59 -22.16 -4.56 -8.50
N ALA A 60 -21.02 -4.83 -7.85
CA ALA A 60 -19.75 -4.23 -8.21
C ALA A 60 -19.15 -4.99 -9.40
N GLN A 61 -19.57 -4.64 -10.61
CA GLN A 61 -18.80 -4.96 -11.81
C GLN A 61 -17.40 -4.37 -11.60
N PRO A 62 -16.30 -5.14 -11.69
CA PRO A 62 -14.97 -4.59 -11.53
C PRO A 62 -14.82 -3.45 -12.54
N ALA A 63 -14.55 -2.24 -12.03
CA ALA A 63 -14.20 -1.12 -12.88
C ALA A 63 -13.00 -1.56 -13.74
N PRO A 64 -12.97 -1.22 -15.04
CA PRO A 64 -11.83 -1.57 -15.89
C PRO A 64 -10.55 -1.10 -15.19
N GLU A 65 -9.60 -2.02 -15.00
CA GLU A 65 -8.29 -1.70 -14.45
C GLU A 65 -7.75 -0.50 -15.23
N PRO A 66 -7.38 0.61 -14.56
CA PRO A 66 -6.74 1.71 -15.25
C PRO A 66 -5.46 1.15 -15.87
N GLU A 67 -5.36 1.21 -17.20
CA GLU A 67 -4.12 0.88 -17.89
C GLU A 67 -2.97 1.59 -17.17
N PRO A 68 -1.84 0.90 -16.88
CA PRO A 68 -0.76 1.52 -16.14
C PRO A 68 -0.27 2.73 -16.93
N GLU A 69 -0.56 3.93 -16.43
CA GLU A 69 0.08 5.15 -16.91
C GLU A 69 1.57 5.00 -16.63
N VAL A 70 2.31 4.55 -17.64
CA VAL A 70 3.77 4.54 -17.64
C VAL A 70 4.22 5.97 -17.38
N PRO A 71 4.81 6.28 -16.20
CA PRO A 71 5.24 7.64 -15.92
C PRO A 71 6.30 7.99 -16.96
N ARG A 72 5.99 8.98 -17.81
CA ARG A 72 6.96 9.52 -18.78
C ARG A 72 8.08 10.19 -18.00
N GLN A 73 9.15 9.45 -17.76
CA GLN A 73 10.29 9.92 -17.00
C GLN A 73 11.05 10.94 -17.86
N HIS A 74 10.77 12.23 -17.64
CA HIS A 74 11.43 13.31 -18.35
C HIS A 74 12.79 13.57 -17.68
N ILE A 75 13.85 12.97 -18.24
CA ILE A 75 15.22 13.24 -17.82
C ILE A 75 15.67 14.52 -18.50
N ALA A 76 15.59 15.65 -17.81
CA ALA A 76 16.22 16.89 -18.24
C ALA A 76 17.66 16.93 -17.73
N PHE A 77 18.63 16.86 -18.64
CA PHE A 77 20.02 17.13 -18.31
C PHE A 77 20.21 18.64 -18.20
N THR A 78 20.50 19.16 -17.00
CA THR A 78 21.01 20.52 -16.86
C THR A 78 22.45 20.52 -17.34
N ARG A 79 22.75 21.30 -18.38
CA ARG A 79 24.12 21.54 -18.80
C ARG A 79 24.79 22.41 -17.73
N GLY A 80 25.82 21.87 -17.06
CA GLY A 80 26.74 22.69 -16.26
C GLY A 80 27.46 23.69 -17.17
N ALA A 81 27.74 24.89 -16.66
CA ALA A 81 28.32 25.99 -17.44
C ALA A 81 29.71 25.67 -18.05
N ASP A 82 30.33 24.55 -17.65
CA ASP A 82 31.75 24.31 -17.86
C ASP A 82 32.06 23.35 -19.01
N GLY A 83 31.06 22.93 -19.79
CA GLY A 83 31.28 22.41 -21.15
C GLY A 83 32.14 21.14 -21.31
N VAL A 84 32.41 20.35 -20.27
CA VAL A 84 33.13 19.08 -20.39
C VAL A 84 32.17 17.90 -20.36
N ARG A 85 32.37 16.97 -21.31
CA ARG A 85 31.59 15.75 -21.52
C ARG A 85 31.82 14.71 -20.43
#